data_AF-E3MNI2-F1
#
_entry.id   AF-E3MNI2-F1
#
_cell.length_a   1.000
_cell.length_b   1.000
_cell.length_c   1.000
_cell.angle_alpha   90.00
_cell.angle_beta   90.00
_cell.angle_gamma   90.00
#
_symmetry.space_group_name_H-M   'P 1'
#
loop_
_entity.id
_entity.type
_entity.pdbx_description
1 polymer ?
#
loop_
_entity_poly.entity_id
_entity_poly.type
_entity_poly.pdbx_seq_one_letter_code
_entity_poly.pdbx_strand_id
1 'polypeptide(L)'
;MFGVHLKYHLLFLFSVLSLTVEATKGGLSKDEQKKLLDEINKDRRDASGGTFREMTYDTELEKKAAELDCIRDDIVPLQWNSVAQDYWDETRRGHNPNLPLFDSRVEKIGCSKEIKCTEKIEKDEKSPEKFVGKEIVILGRCFISPNVNPNKIDKKLIPKGKKYGDVLGLKLSSDVKNMDAIEGVTSGTGNVFNFIILLAFPLLCL
;
A
#
# COMPACT_ATOMS: atom_id res chain seq x y z
N MET A 1 58.15 8.24 36.63
CA MET A 1 58.16 8.29 35.15
C MET A 1 57.68 6.95 34.63
N PHE A 2 56.63 6.97 33.79
CA PHE A 2 55.98 5.88 33.03
C PHE A 2 55.35 4.75 33.87
N GLY A 3 54.03 4.57 33.96
CA GLY A 3 52.95 4.88 33.03
C GLY A 3 52.50 3.62 32.30
N VAL A 4 52.01 2.59 33.01
CA VAL A 4 51.40 1.40 32.40
C VAL A 4 49.92 1.39 32.76
N HIS A 5 49.17 2.26 32.08
CA HIS A 5 47.73 2.40 32.28
C HIS A 5 47.06 2.54 30.90
N LEU A 6 47.24 1.56 30.02
CA LEU A 6 46.48 1.52 28.77
C LEU A 6 46.61 0.14 28.11
N LYS A 7 45.56 -0.68 28.20
CA LYS A 7 45.10 -1.64 27.17
C LYS A 7 43.99 -2.57 27.71
N TYR A 8 43.02 -1.99 28.40
CA TYR A 8 41.69 -2.61 28.52
C TYR A 8 40.64 -1.62 28.03
N HIS A 9 40.88 -1.03 26.86
CA HIS A 9 39.83 -0.35 26.12
C HIS A 9 39.06 -1.41 25.33
N LEU A 10 38.05 -1.94 26.01
CA LEU A 10 36.69 -1.91 25.51
C LEU A 10 36.57 -2.40 24.06
N LEU A 11 36.59 -3.73 23.90
CA LEU A 11 35.97 -4.42 22.77
C LEU A 11 34.47 -4.06 22.77
N PHE A 12 34.13 -2.91 22.19
CA PHE A 12 32.78 -2.56 21.80
C PHE A 12 32.43 -3.49 20.62
N LEU A 13 31.94 -4.69 20.95
CA LEU A 13 31.19 -5.52 20.03
C LEU A 13 29.97 -4.71 19.60
N PHE A 14 30.11 -3.99 18.48
CA PHE A 14 28.98 -3.54 17.70
C PHE A 14 28.32 -4.79 17.10
N SER A 15 27.46 -5.41 17.90
CA SER A 15 26.49 -6.38 17.42
C SER A 15 25.47 -5.60 16.60
N VAL A 16 25.80 -5.36 15.33
CA VAL A 16 24.83 -4.90 14.34
C VAL A 16 23.88 -6.07 14.14
N LEU A 17 22.83 -6.12 14.96
CA LEU A 17 21.62 -6.89 14.67
C LEU A 17 20.96 -6.22 13.47
N SER A 18 21.53 -6.47 12.29
CA SER A 18 20.81 -6.36 11.04
C SER A 18 19.73 -7.44 11.09
N LEU A 19 18.62 -7.14 11.77
CA LEU A 19 17.37 -7.83 11.53
C LEU A 19 17.03 -7.52 10.07
N THR A 20 17.49 -8.38 9.17
CA THR A 20 16.96 -8.44 7.81
C THR A 20 15.52 -8.87 7.95
N VAL A 21 14.64 -7.90 8.18
CA VAL A 21 13.22 -8.07 7.94
C VAL A 21 13.12 -8.24 6.44
N GLU A 22 13.19 -9.49 5.98
CA GLU A 22 12.80 -9.82 4.63
C GLU A 22 11.40 -9.24 4.45
N ALA A 23 11.28 -8.31 3.50
CA ALA A 23 9.99 -7.81 3.11
C ALA A 23 9.16 -9.04 2.76
N THR A 24 8.02 -9.19 3.44
CA THR A 24 7.09 -10.26 3.11
C THR A 24 6.76 -10.11 1.62
N LYS A 25 6.78 -11.20 0.84
CA LYS A 25 6.38 -11.13 -0.57
C LYS A 25 4.97 -10.52 -0.63
N GLY A 26 4.80 -9.41 -1.34
CA GLY A 26 3.55 -8.65 -1.35
C GLY A 26 3.40 -7.54 -0.30
N GLY A 27 4.35 -7.41 0.61
CA GLY A 27 4.38 -6.41 1.68
C GLY A 27 4.85 -5.03 1.23
N LEU A 28 4.87 -4.10 2.18
CA LEU A 28 5.40 -2.75 1.99
C LEU A 28 6.91 -2.73 2.28
N SER A 29 7.68 -1.95 1.53
CA SER A 29 9.07 -1.65 1.88
C SER A 29 9.13 -0.87 3.20
N LYS A 30 10.29 -0.81 3.87
CA LYS A 30 10.42 -0.05 5.12
C LYS A 30 10.06 1.43 4.97
N ASP A 31 10.41 2.03 3.83
CA ASP A 31 10.06 3.42 3.53
C ASP A 31 8.56 3.59 3.29
N GLU A 32 7.92 2.63 2.60
CA GLU A 32 6.49 2.63 2.38
C GLU A 32 5.70 2.40 3.69
N GLN A 33 6.16 1.47 4.54
CA GLN A 33 5.62 1.24 5.87
C GLN A 33 5.65 2.52 6.68
N LYS A 34 6.82 3.20 6.72
CA LYS A 34 6.98 4.46 7.43
C LYS A 34 6.08 5.55 6.86
N LYS A 35 6.07 5.74 5.53
CA LYS A 35 5.29 6.76 4.84
C LYS A 35 3.79 6.61 5.10
N LEU A 36 3.28 5.38 5.01
CA LEU A 36 1.87 5.07 5.30
C LEU A 36 1.54 5.37 6.77
N LEU A 37 2.37 4.88 7.69
CA LEU A 37 2.15 5.01 9.13
C LEU A 37 2.21 6.47 9.59
N ASP A 38 3.17 7.25 9.09
CA ASP A 38 3.31 8.68 9.39
C ASP A 38 2.04 9.45 9.00
N GLU A 39 1.49 9.18 7.80
CA GLU A 39 0.29 9.85 7.29
C GLU A 39 -0.96 9.45 8.06
N ILE A 40 -1.15 8.15 8.35
CA ILE A 40 -2.28 7.68 9.18
C ILE A 40 -2.21 8.27 10.59
N ASN A 41 -1.03 8.26 11.22
CA ASN A 41 -0.87 8.81 12.56
C ASN A 41 -1.06 10.32 12.60
N LYS A 42 -0.65 11.04 11.54
CA LYS A 42 -0.96 12.47 11.39
C LYS A 42 -2.47 12.71 11.38
N ASP A 43 -3.19 12.01 10.51
CA ASP A 43 -4.65 12.17 10.43
C ASP A 43 -5.34 11.79 11.75
N ARG A 44 -4.89 10.72 12.42
CA ARG A 44 -5.40 10.31 13.73
C ARG A 44 -5.17 11.37 14.81
N ARG A 45 -3.98 11.99 14.83
CA ARG A 45 -3.68 13.09 15.77
C ARG A 45 -4.57 14.28 15.49
N ASP A 46 -4.71 14.68 14.23
CA ASP A 46 -5.53 15.83 13.84
C ASP A 46 -7.02 15.60 14.18
N ALA A 47 -7.55 14.40 13.90
CA ALA A 47 -8.94 14.03 14.20
C ALA A 47 -9.24 13.92 15.70
N SER A 48 -8.24 13.60 16.52
CA SER A 48 -8.41 13.36 17.97
C SER A 48 -7.99 14.54 18.85
N GLY A 49 -7.50 15.63 18.27
CA GLY A 49 -6.87 16.72 19.02
C GLY A 49 -5.60 16.27 19.76
N GLY A 50 -4.88 15.27 19.22
CA GLY A 50 -3.65 14.73 19.79
C GLY A 50 -3.84 13.69 20.90
N THR A 51 -5.05 13.18 21.13
CA THR A 51 -5.33 12.24 22.23
C THR A 51 -5.10 10.77 21.88
N PHE A 52 -5.10 10.42 20.59
CA PHE A 52 -4.87 9.05 20.16
C PHE A 52 -3.40 8.68 20.27
N ARG A 53 -3.15 7.44 20.72
CA ARG A 53 -1.81 6.84 20.63
C ARG A 53 -1.45 6.62 19.17
N GLU A 54 -0.17 6.80 18.88
CA GLU A 54 0.39 6.47 17.59
C GLU A 54 0.28 4.97 17.34
N MET A 55 -0.24 4.63 16.17
CA MET A 55 -0.27 3.28 15.68
C MET A 55 1.15 2.83 15.31
N THR A 56 1.44 1.56 15.49
CA THR A 56 2.73 0.94 15.14
C THR A 56 2.55 -0.08 14.02
N TYR A 57 3.61 -0.29 13.24
CA TYR A 57 3.60 -1.28 12.17
C TYR A 57 3.85 -2.69 12.72
N ASP A 58 3.05 -3.67 12.31
CA ASP A 58 3.16 -5.07 12.72
C ASP A 58 3.33 -5.97 11.49
N THR A 59 4.49 -6.64 11.40
CA THR A 59 4.84 -7.49 10.27
C THR A 59 4.05 -8.79 10.22
N GLU A 60 3.50 -9.26 11.33
CA GLU A 60 2.63 -10.43 11.34
C GLU A 60 1.24 -10.07 10.79
N LEU A 61 0.77 -8.85 11.04
CA LEU A 61 -0.43 -8.32 10.37
C LEU A 61 -0.20 -8.11 8.87
N GLU A 62 1.01 -7.72 8.44
CA GLU A 62 1.38 -7.63 7.02
C GLU A 62 1.35 -8.99 6.34
N LYS A 63 1.96 -10.02 6.95
CA LYS A 63 1.88 -11.41 6.44
C LYS A 63 0.45 -11.87 6.29
N LYS A 64 -0.37 -11.65 7.32
CA LYS A 64 -1.81 -11.93 7.28
C LYS A 64 -2.50 -11.17 6.14
N ALA A 65 -2.13 -9.92 5.90
CA ALA A 65 -2.65 -9.13 4.78
C ALA A 65 -2.22 -9.67 3.40
N ALA A 66 -1.10 -10.37 3.29
CA ALA A 66 -0.61 -10.96 2.05
C ALA A 66 -1.17 -12.38 1.78
N GLU A 67 -1.51 -13.16 2.80
CA GLU A 67 -1.81 -14.58 2.62
C GLU A 67 -3.30 -14.90 2.42
N LEU A 68 -4.21 -14.04 2.89
CA LEU A 68 -5.63 -14.40 2.96
C LEU A 68 -6.39 -14.21 1.64
N ASP A 69 -7.41 -15.02 1.38
CA ASP A 69 -8.28 -14.81 0.22
C ASP A 69 -9.04 -13.48 0.28
N CYS A 70 -9.55 -13.07 -0.88
CA CYS A 70 -10.27 -11.84 -1.05
C CYS A 70 -11.58 -11.80 -0.26
N ILE A 71 -11.86 -10.61 0.29
CA ILE A 71 -13.10 -10.18 0.94
C ILE A 71 -13.38 -10.81 2.31
N ARG A 72 -13.24 -9.95 3.32
CA ARG A 72 -13.85 -10.05 4.64
C ARG A 72 -14.25 -8.65 5.08
N ASP A 73 -15.26 -8.51 5.93
CA ASP A 73 -15.68 -7.21 6.45
C ASP A 73 -14.67 -6.58 7.43
N ASP A 74 -13.61 -7.30 7.84
CA ASP A 74 -12.60 -6.86 8.81
C ASP A 74 -11.31 -6.30 8.19
N ILE A 75 -11.34 -5.89 6.92
CA ILE A 75 -10.19 -5.28 6.24
C ILE A 75 -10.35 -3.78 6.03
N VAL A 76 -9.22 -3.07 6.02
CA VAL A 76 -9.15 -1.69 5.52
C VAL A 76 -8.54 -1.73 4.11
N PRO A 77 -9.29 -1.47 3.03
CA PRO A 77 -8.74 -1.45 1.68
C PRO A 77 -7.82 -0.24 1.48
N LEU A 78 -6.75 -0.40 0.70
CA LEU A 78 -5.85 0.72 0.37
C LEU A 78 -6.35 1.51 -0.86
N GLN A 79 -6.84 0.80 -1.88
CA GLN A 79 -7.25 1.36 -3.16
C GLN A 79 -8.45 0.57 -3.70
N TRP A 80 -9.44 1.22 -4.32
CA TRP A 80 -10.65 0.55 -4.87
C TRP A 80 -11.23 1.28 -6.09
N ASN A 81 -12.00 0.60 -6.95
CA ASN A 81 -12.59 1.25 -8.13
C ASN A 81 -13.85 2.06 -7.81
N SER A 82 -14.33 2.87 -8.76
CA SER A 82 -15.56 3.66 -8.57
C SER A 82 -16.80 2.79 -8.33
N VAL A 83 -16.87 1.60 -8.94
CA VAL A 83 -17.96 0.65 -8.71
C VAL A 83 -18.05 0.28 -7.24
N ALA A 84 -16.93 -0.03 -6.58
CA ALA A 84 -16.89 -0.31 -5.14
C ALA A 84 -17.41 0.87 -4.31
N GLN A 85 -16.96 2.09 -4.64
CA GLN A 85 -17.37 3.31 -3.94
C GLN A 85 -18.90 3.52 -4.06
N ASP A 86 -19.41 3.52 -5.29
CA ASP A 86 -20.83 3.75 -5.57
C ASP A 86 -21.71 2.67 -4.93
N TYR A 87 -21.26 1.41 -4.96
CA TYR A 87 -21.95 0.29 -4.35
C TYR A 87 -22.03 0.43 -2.82
N TRP A 88 -20.92 0.79 -2.16
CA TRP A 88 -20.90 0.98 -0.71
C TRP A 88 -21.69 2.21 -0.25
N ASP A 89 -21.66 3.30 -1.00
CA ASP A 89 -22.44 4.50 -0.66
C ASP A 89 -23.95 4.21 -0.67
N GLU A 90 -24.41 3.34 -1.57
CA GLU A 90 -25.81 2.93 -1.68
C GLU A 90 -26.21 1.88 -0.63
N THR A 91 -25.42 0.81 -0.52
CA THR A 91 -25.77 -0.36 0.31
C THR A 91 -25.36 -0.19 1.77
N ARG A 92 -24.36 0.65 2.04
CA ARG A 92 -23.79 0.88 3.38
C ARG A 92 -23.74 2.38 3.66
N ARG A 93 -24.90 3.05 3.68
CA ARG A 93 -25.00 4.52 3.83
C ARG A 93 -24.03 5.09 4.86
N GLY A 94 -23.11 5.95 4.39
CA GLY A 94 -22.11 6.60 5.21
C GLY A 94 -20.97 5.67 5.66
N HIS A 95 -20.76 4.54 5.02
CA HIS A 95 -19.59 3.70 5.22
C HIS A 95 -18.35 4.45 4.76
N ASN A 96 -17.34 4.51 5.63
CA ASN A 96 -16.00 4.93 5.26
C ASN A 96 -15.08 3.75 5.57
N PRO A 97 -14.44 3.13 4.56
CA PRO A 97 -13.54 2.00 4.80
C PRO A 97 -12.36 2.33 5.72
N ASN A 98 -12.00 3.62 5.83
CA ASN A 98 -10.95 4.10 6.74
C ASN A 98 -11.43 4.25 8.18
N LEU A 99 -12.74 4.14 8.47
CA LEU A 99 -13.32 4.35 9.80
C LEU A 99 -12.61 3.56 10.93
N PRO A 100 -12.25 2.28 10.74
CA PRO A 100 -11.54 1.52 11.77
C PRO A 100 -10.18 2.12 12.16
N LEU A 101 -9.50 2.83 11.25
CA LEU A 101 -8.22 3.48 11.53
C LEU A 101 -8.33 4.64 12.52
N PHE A 102 -9.53 5.11 12.85
CA PHE A 102 -9.77 6.26 13.72
C PHE A 102 -10.39 5.86 15.07
N ASP A 103 -10.37 4.58 15.40
CA ASP A 103 -10.72 4.12 16.75
C ASP A 103 -9.49 4.25 17.66
N SER A 104 -9.67 4.86 18.84
CA SER A 104 -8.60 5.11 19.79
C SER A 104 -7.98 3.83 20.36
N ARG A 105 -8.70 2.71 20.28
CA ARG A 105 -8.24 1.40 20.75
C ARG A 105 -7.29 0.72 19.77
N VAL A 106 -7.24 1.15 18.50
CA VAL A 106 -6.39 0.53 17.49
C VAL A 106 -4.95 0.99 17.68
N GLU A 107 -4.07 0.02 17.86
CA GLU A 107 -2.65 0.23 18.22
C GLU A 107 -1.70 -0.23 17.11
N LYS A 108 -2.13 -1.18 16.28
CA LYS A 108 -1.26 -1.80 15.27
C LYS A 108 -1.93 -1.91 13.91
N ILE A 109 -1.10 -1.88 12.87
CA ILE A 109 -1.49 -2.09 11.48
C ILE A 109 -0.42 -2.88 10.73
N GLY A 110 -0.85 -3.71 9.79
CA GLY A 110 0.04 -4.29 8.77
C GLY A 110 -0.71 -4.40 7.45
N CYS A 111 -0.04 -4.05 6.36
CA CYS A 111 -0.68 -3.92 5.05
C CYS A 111 0.11 -4.62 3.95
N SER A 112 -0.61 -5.20 3.00
CA SER A 112 -0.05 -5.75 1.77
C SER A 112 -0.56 -4.93 0.59
N LYS A 113 0.32 -4.63 -0.37
CA LYS A 113 0.02 -3.80 -1.55
C LYS A 113 -0.16 -4.60 -2.84
N GLU A 114 0.33 -5.83 -2.90
CA GLU A 114 0.29 -6.65 -4.13
C GLU A 114 -1.00 -7.46 -4.29
N ILE A 115 -1.85 -7.50 -3.26
CA ILE A 115 -3.13 -8.19 -3.34
C ILE A 115 -4.13 -7.39 -4.17
N LYS A 116 -4.57 -7.98 -5.27
CA LYS A 116 -5.68 -7.49 -6.08
C LYS A 116 -6.89 -8.40 -5.91
N CYS A 117 -8.00 -7.83 -5.47
CA CYS A 117 -9.26 -8.52 -5.32
C CYS A 117 -10.26 -8.02 -6.35
N THR A 118 -10.89 -8.95 -7.06
CA THR A 118 -11.99 -8.67 -7.98
C THR A 118 -13.18 -9.52 -7.57
N GLU A 119 -14.32 -8.88 -7.33
CA GLU A 119 -15.60 -9.55 -7.06
C GLU A 119 -16.65 -9.03 -8.01
N LYS A 120 -17.34 -9.96 -8.66
CA LYS A 120 -18.49 -9.64 -9.49
C LYS A 120 -19.72 -9.57 -8.60
N ILE A 121 -20.45 -8.46 -8.68
CA ILE A 121 -21.69 -8.28 -7.92
C ILE A 121 -22.73 -9.22 -8.51
N GLU A 122 -23.09 -10.25 -7.76
CA GLU A 122 -24.11 -11.21 -8.16
C GLU A 122 -25.52 -10.66 -7.90
N LYS A 123 -26.50 -11.30 -8.53
CA LYS A 123 -27.90 -10.95 -8.29
C LYS A 123 -28.36 -11.64 -7.00
N ASP A 124 -28.68 -10.83 -5.99
CA ASP A 124 -29.29 -11.29 -4.74
C ASP A 124 -30.37 -10.28 -4.27
N GLU A 125 -31.08 -10.58 -3.18
CA GLU A 125 -32.15 -9.73 -2.65
C GLU A 125 -31.68 -8.34 -2.14
N LYS A 126 -30.39 -8.19 -1.85
CA LYS A 126 -29.78 -6.99 -1.23
C LYS A 126 -28.97 -6.17 -2.23
N SER A 127 -28.55 -6.76 -3.34
CA SER A 127 -27.72 -6.15 -4.37
C SER A 127 -28.58 -5.28 -5.31
N PRO A 128 -28.36 -3.95 -5.39
CA PRO A 128 -29.14 -3.09 -6.27
C PRO A 128 -28.91 -3.47 -7.74
N GLU A 129 -30.00 -3.60 -8.50
CA GLU A 129 -29.97 -4.14 -9.88
C GLU A 129 -28.96 -3.44 -10.80
N LYS A 130 -28.76 -2.13 -10.64
CA LYS A 130 -27.84 -1.33 -11.45
C LYS A 130 -26.35 -1.69 -11.27
N PHE A 131 -26.02 -2.46 -10.24
CA PHE A 131 -24.66 -2.93 -9.98
C PHE A 131 -24.45 -4.40 -10.35
N VAL A 132 -25.52 -5.17 -10.55
CA VAL A 132 -25.45 -6.59 -10.91
C VAL A 132 -24.60 -6.77 -12.17
N GLY A 133 -23.62 -7.67 -12.08
CA GLY A 133 -22.68 -7.98 -13.14
C GLY A 133 -21.47 -7.05 -13.25
N LYS A 134 -21.43 -5.93 -12.50
CA LYS A 134 -20.24 -5.06 -12.40
C LYS A 134 -19.23 -5.66 -11.43
N GLU A 135 -17.97 -5.24 -11.58
CA GLU A 135 -16.86 -5.73 -10.74
C GLU A 135 -16.46 -4.68 -9.70
N ILE A 136 -16.44 -5.09 -8.44
CA ILE A 136 -15.73 -4.43 -7.36
C ILE A 136 -14.26 -4.83 -7.47
N VAL A 137 -13.37 -3.84 -7.53
CA VAL A 137 -11.93 -4.09 -7.57
C VAL A 137 -11.28 -3.36 -6.41
N ILE A 138 -10.49 -4.08 -5.62
CA ILE A 138 -9.68 -3.57 -4.51
C ILE A 138 -8.22 -3.92 -4.79
N LEU A 139 -7.31 -2.98 -4.52
CA LEU A 139 -5.88 -3.16 -4.60
C LEU A 139 -5.24 -2.78 -3.26
N GLY A 140 -4.57 -3.76 -2.67
CA GLY A 140 -3.97 -3.67 -1.36
C GLY A 140 -5.00 -3.61 -0.21
N ARG A 141 -4.58 -4.08 0.95
CA ARG A 141 -5.41 -4.09 2.17
C ARG A 141 -4.55 -4.08 3.42
N CYS A 142 -5.17 -3.70 4.52
CA CYS A 142 -4.57 -3.69 5.85
C CYS A 142 -5.42 -4.49 6.84
N PHE A 143 -4.73 -5.13 7.79
CA PHE A 143 -5.32 -5.57 9.05
C PHE A 143 -4.90 -4.63 10.16
N ILE A 144 -5.80 -4.49 11.14
CA ILE A 144 -5.57 -3.70 12.35
C ILE A 144 -5.69 -4.58 13.59
N SER A 145 -5.06 -4.15 14.68
CA SER A 145 -5.19 -4.78 16.00
C SER A 145 -5.35 -3.75 17.11
N PRO A 146 -6.28 -3.96 18.06
CA PRO A 146 -7.37 -4.93 18.00
C PRO A 146 -8.31 -4.68 16.80
N ASN A 147 -8.96 -5.73 16.32
CA ASN A 147 -10.08 -5.57 15.38
C ASN A 147 -11.25 -4.93 16.14
N VAL A 148 -11.79 -3.84 15.59
CA VAL A 148 -12.81 -3.01 16.24
C VAL A 148 -13.97 -2.76 15.30
N ASN A 149 -15.16 -2.68 15.87
CA ASN A 149 -16.33 -2.10 15.20
C ASN A 149 -16.60 -0.70 15.77
N PRO A 150 -16.13 0.37 15.12
CA PRO A 150 -16.20 1.73 15.65
C PRO A 150 -17.62 2.32 15.56
N ASN A 151 -18.19 2.73 16.70
CA ASN A 151 -19.56 3.26 16.77
C ASN A 151 -19.65 4.77 17.11
N LYS A 152 -18.54 5.43 17.46
CA LYS A 152 -18.54 6.80 18.02
C LYS A 152 -17.47 7.73 17.43
N ILE A 153 -17.20 7.62 16.13
CA ILE A 153 -16.23 8.50 15.46
C ILE A 153 -16.98 9.47 14.55
N ASP A 154 -16.66 10.76 14.63
CA ASP A 154 -17.15 11.73 13.65
C ASP A 154 -16.53 11.44 12.28
N LYS A 155 -17.35 10.90 11.38
CA LYS A 155 -16.95 10.52 10.02
C LYS A 155 -16.43 11.70 9.20
N LYS A 156 -16.73 12.95 9.58
CA LYS A 156 -16.23 14.15 8.91
C LYS A 156 -14.72 14.36 9.10
N LEU A 157 -14.15 13.80 10.17
CA LEU A 157 -12.72 13.90 10.49
C LEU A 157 -11.89 12.83 9.79
N ILE A 158 -12.53 11.93 9.06
CA ILE A 158 -11.90 10.78 8.42
C ILE A 158 -11.70 11.11 6.94
N PRO A 159 -10.48 10.98 6.40
CA PRO A 159 -10.24 11.12 4.98
C PRO A 159 -11.20 10.23 4.18
N LYS A 160 -11.82 10.84 3.19
CA LYS A 160 -12.69 10.12 2.25
C LYS A 160 -11.86 9.50 1.13
N GLY A 161 -12.39 8.44 0.56
CA GLY A 161 -11.79 7.79 -0.58
C GLY A 161 -10.43 7.16 -0.25
N LYS A 162 -9.57 7.16 -1.26
CA LYS A 162 -8.47 6.20 -1.43
C LYS A 162 -7.11 6.77 -1.01
N LYS A 163 -7.13 7.77 -0.12
CA LYS A 163 -5.96 8.57 0.31
C LYS A 163 -4.72 7.73 0.59
N TYR A 164 -4.87 6.66 1.36
CA TYR A 164 -3.73 5.84 1.79
C TYR A 164 -3.15 4.98 0.67
N GLY A 165 -3.95 4.54 -0.29
CA GLY A 165 -3.46 3.95 -1.54
C GLY A 165 -2.70 4.95 -2.40
N ASP A 166 -3.18 6.20 -2.47
CA ASP A 166 -2.54 7.27 -3.25
C ASP A 166 -1.18 7.66 -2.65
N VAL A 167 -1.07 7.70 -1.32
CA VAL A 167 0.20 7.90 -0.58
C VAL A 167 1.24 6.85 -0.98
N LEU A 168 0.79 5.62 -1.21
CA LEU A 168 1.62 4.50 -1.65
C LEU A 168 1.80 4.43 -3.18
N GLY A 169 1.20 5.34 -3.93
CA GLY A 169 1.28 5.36 -5.39
C GLY A 169 0.52 4.21 -6.06
N LEU A 170 -0.43 3.58 -5.37
CA LEU A 170 -1.23 2.49 -5.92
C LEU A 170 -2.19 3.04 -6.97
N LYS A 171 -2.21 2.41 -8.14
CA LYS A 171 -3.13 2.77 -9.23
C LYS A 171 -3.88 1.54 -9.70
N LEU A 172 -5.19 1.67 -9.84
CA LEU A 172 -5.99 0.68 -10.54
C LEU A 172 -5.86 0.92 -12.05
N SER A 173 -5.63 -0.14 -12.80
CA SER A 173 -5.44 -0.09 -14.26
C SER A 173 -6.62 0.54 -15.00
N SER A 174 -7.81 0.61 -14.39
CA SER A 174 -9.00 1.25 -14.96
C SER A 174 -9.03 2.79 -14.84
N ASP A 175 -8.18 3.38 -13.99
CA ASP A 175 -8.09 4.84 -13.79
C ASP A 175 -6.96 5.47 -14.63
N VAL A 176 -6.24 4.67 -15.43
CA VAL A 176 -5.38 5.17 -16.51
C VAL A 176 -6.28 5.65 -17.63
N LYS A 177 -6.83 6.86 -17.47
CA LYS A 177 -7.31 7.64 -18.61
C LYS A 177 -6.14 7.72 -19.59
N ASN A 178 -6.40 7.27 -20.82
CA ASN A 178 -5.55 7.46 -22.00
C ASN A 178 -4.78 8.79 -21.89
N MET A 179 -3.51 8.69 -21.55
CA MET A 179 -2.54 9.73 -21.83
C MET A 179 -1.69 9.17 -22.96
N ASP A 180 -2.08 9.63 -24.14
CA ASP A 180 -1.33 9.68 -25.40
C ASP A 180 -1.09 8.35 -26.12
N ALA A 181 -2.08 8.02 -26.97
CA ALA A 181 -1.76 7.57 -28.31
C ALA A 181 -0.94 8.66 -29.03
N ILE A 182 0.38 8.49 -29.09
CA ILE A 182 1.16 9.01 -30.20
C ILE A 182 1.35 7.85 -31.15
N GLU A 183 0.61 7.91 -32.26
CA GLU A 183 0.87 7.09 -33.44
C GLU A 183 2.28 7.36 -33.96
N GLY A 184 3.00 6.27 -34.22
CA GLY A 184 3.76 6.11 -35.45
C GLY A 184 5.23 6.52 -35.41
N VAL A 185 6.12 5.53 -35.25
CA VAL A 185 7.03 5.18 -36.35
C VAL A 185 7.09 3.65 -36.47
N THR A 186 6.70 3.20 -37.65
CA THR A 186 6.74 1.84 -38.18
C THR A 186 8.15 1.26 -38.33
N SER A 187 8.18 -0.07 -38.42
CA SER A 187 9.24 -0.94 -38.96
C SER A 187 10.34 -1.32 -37.96
N GLY A 188 10.75 -2.57 -37.81
CA GLY A 188 10.35 -3.81 -38.47
C GLY A 188 11.01 -5.00 -37.76
N THR A 189 10.32 -6.13 -37.80
CA THR A 189 10.82 -7.50 -37.99
C THR A 189 12.22 -7.88 -37.46
N GLY A 190 12.25 -8.78 -36.48
CA GLY A 190 13.08 -9.99 -36.53
C GLY A 190 14.56 -9.94 -36.07
N ASN A 191 14.79 -10.57 -34.91
CA ASN A 191 15.87 -11.51 -34.60
C ASN A 191 17.37 -11.12 -34.71
N VAL A 192 18.01 -11.23 -33.53
CA VAL A 192 19.33 -11.84 -33.25
C VAL A 192 20.59 -11.06 -33.70
N PHE A 193 21.61 -11.21 -32.87
CA PHE A 193 23.04 -10.95 -33.04
C PHE A 193 23.52 -9.59 -32.52
N ASN A 194 24.28 -9.53 -31.42
CA ASN A 194 25.61 -10.06 -31.14
C ASN A 194 26.59 -8.88 -31.15
N PHE A 195 27.31 -8.72 -30.05
CA PHE A 195 28.36 -7.75 -29.86
C PHE A 195 29.40 -7.85 -30.98
N ILE A 196 29.61 -6.77 -31.74
CA ILE A 196 30.89 -6.52 -32.41
C ILE A 196 31.22 -5.03 -32.27
N ILE A 197 32.20 -4.76 -31.41
CA ILE A 197 32.97 -3.51 -31.35
C ILE A 197 33.87 -3.49 -32.59
N LEU A 198 33.78 -2.46 -33.43
CA LEU A 198 34.84 -2.15 -34.38
C LEU A 198 35.18 -0.65 -34.35
N LEU A 199 36.47 -0.44 -34.15
CA LEU A 199 37.18 0.81 -33.95
C LEU A 199 37.19 1.65 -35.23
N ALA A 200 37.18 2.96 -35.01
CA ALA A 200 37.29 4.00 -36.02
C ALA A 200 38.58 3.90 -36.85
N PHE A 201 38.44 4.08 -38.17
CA PHE A 201 39.50 4.56 -39.05
C PHE A 201 38.91 5.72 -39.89
N PRO A 202 39.46 6.95 -39.80
CA PRO A 202 39.11 8.00 -40.74
C PRO A 202 39.97 7.82 -41.99
N LEU A 203 39.35 7.52 -43.13
CA LEU A 203 39.99 7.77 -44.42
C LEU A 203 39.39 9.04 -45.02
N LEU A 204 40.23 10.08 -45.02
CA LEU A 204 40.18 11.20 -45.95
C LEU A 204 40.03 10.69 -47.38
N CYS A 205 39.12 11.29 -48.15
CA CYS A 205 39.20 11.31 -49.60
C CYS A 205 39.37 12.76 -50.08
N LEU A 206 40.36 12.92 -50.98
CA LEU A 206 40.82 14.09 -51.73
C LEU A 206 41.67 15.14 -50.97
#